data_AF-A0A2G2G6T7-F1
#
_entry.id   AF-A0A2G2G6T7-F1
#
_cell.length_a   1.000
_cell.length_b   1.000
_cell.length_c   1.000
_cell.angle_alpha   90.00
_cell.angle_beta   90.00
_cell.angle_gamma   90.00
#
_symmetry.space_group_name_H-M   'P 1'
#
loop_
_entity.id
_entity.type
_entity.pdbx_description
1 polymer ?
#
loop_
_entity_poly.entity_id
_entity_poly.type
_entity_poly.pdbx_seq_one_letter_code
_entity_poly.pdbx_strand_id
1 'polypeptide(L)'
;MERYNIRISGLGGQGVVTTAHILGAAMDNAGKFASLVPFFGSEKRMAPVEAYVRASDQEIYEVGEVIYPDIILIYHSQVVTHGKSYTMPFYTGLKPNALIIINTDFDVLSEEDCMVLEKLNATVVQFDATALAMKVAGTELATNMAMMGMLFGLTKLVTTDNIEVAVRERFLGNSFVASGGTAALDSAIEKKFKKKEQLLQANMDVITTTFDLADQVDITGNELIVRLKV
;
A
#
# COMPACT_ATOMS: atom_id res chain seq x y z
N MET A 1 7.64 12.39 18.48
CA MET A 1 7.60 12.72 17.05
C MET A 1 7.33 11.43 16.33
N GLU A 2 6.12 11.28 15.83
CA GLU A 2 5.74 10.10 15.06
C GLU A 2 5.93 10.41 13.58
N ARG A 3 6.98 9.84 13.01
CA ARG A 3 7.28 9.96 11.59
C ARG A 3 7.46 8.58 10.99
N TYR A 4 6.76 8.34 9.89
CA TYR A 4 6.81 7.09 9.14
C TYR A 4 7.35 7.35 7.75
N ASN A 5 8.43 6.65 7.42
CA ASN A 5 8.93 6.54 6.07
C ASN A 5 8.42 5.24 5.45
N ILE A 6 7.70 5.34 4.34
CA ILE A 6 6.97 4.24 3.73
C ILE A 6 7.53 4.04 2.32
N ARG A 7 7.96 2.81 2.01
CA ARG A 7 8.30 2.39 0.66
C ARG A 7 7.19 1.48 0.13
N ILE A 8 6.64 1.82 -1.02
CA ILE A 8 5.61 1.04 -1.70
C ILE A 8 6.23 0.50 -2.98
N SER A 9 6.37 -0.81 -3.10
CA SER A 9 6.97 -1.48 -4.26
C SER A 9 5.92 -2.39 -4.92
N GLY A 10 5.92 -2.44 -6.24
CA GLY A 10 4.98 -3.24 -7.01
C GLY A 10 5.29 -3.21 -8.50
N LEU A 11 4.30 -3.60 -9.29
CA LEU A 11 4.39 -3.60 -10.74
C LEU A 11 3.44 -2.55 -11.35
N GLY A 12 3.79 -2.07 -12.54
CA GLY A 12 2.95 -1.13 -13.29
C GLY A 12 1.50 -1.63 -13.43
N GLY A 13 0.54 -0.79 -13.01
CA GLY A 13 -0.90 -1.09 -13.06
C GLY A 13 -1.52 -1.55 -11.74
N GLN A 14 -0.73 -1.83 -10.70
CA GLN A 14 -1.25 -2.32 -9.41
C GLN A 14 -1.71 -1.23 -8.43
N GLY A 15 -1.59 0.04 -8.82
CA GLY A 15 -2.04 1.16 -7.98
C GLY A 15 -1.04 1.65 -6.94
N VAL A 16 0.26 1.30 -7.03
CA VAL A 16 1.34 1.80 -6.15
C VAL A 16 1.31 3.32 -5.98
N VAL A 17 1.26 4.06 -7.10
CA VAL A 17 1.19 5.53 -7.09
C VAL A 17 -0.13 6.02 -6.51
N THR A 18 -1.25 5.38 -6.88
CA THR A 18 -2.58 5.72 -6.34
C THR A 18 -2.60 5.61 -4.82
N THR A 19 -2.03 4.55 -4.26
CA THR A 19 -1.92 4.39 -2.80
C THR A 19 -1.10 5.49 -2.16
N ALA A 20 0.05 5.86 -2.74
CA ALA A 20 0.87 6.94 -2.21
C ALA A 20 0.09 8.26 -2.13
N HIS A 21 -0.69 8.58 -3.16
CA HIS A 21 -1.54 9.77 -3.19
C HIS A 21 -2.69 9.72 -2.18
N ILE A 22 -3.40 8.60 -2.08
CA ILE A 22 -4.50 8.47 -1.10
C ILE A 22 -3.95 8.54 0.32
N LEU A 23 -2.79 7.93 0.59
CA LEU A 23 -2.13 8.02 1.89
C LEU A 23 -1.77 9.46 2.24
N GLY A 24 -1.17 10.19 1.28
CA GLY A 24 -0.85 11.60 1.46
C GLY A 24 -2.10 12.46 1.75
N ALA A 25 -3.16 12.28 0.96
CA ALA A 25 -4.43 12.99 1.15
C ALA A 25 -5.10 12.62 2.49
N ALA A 26 -5.06 11.36 2.90
CA ALA A 26 -5.61 10.92 4.19
C ALA A 26 -4.86 11.55 5.37
N MET A 27 -3.53 11.69 5.28
CA MET A 27 -2.72 12.39 6.28
C MET A 27 -3.05 13.89 6.33
N ASP A 28 -3.18 14.54 5.17
CA ASP A 28 -3.57 15.96 5.07
C ASP A 28 -4.96 16.20 5.68
N ASN A 29 -5.92 15.33 5.36
CA ASN A 29 -7.26 15.34 5.96
C ASN A 29 -7.26 15.15 7.49
N ALA A 30 -6.22 14.50 8.03
CA ALA A 30 -6.00 14.35 9.47
C ALA A 30 -5.25 15.54 10.10
N GLY A 31 -4.97 16.60 9.34
CA GLY A 31 -4.18 17.77 9.79
C GLY A 31 -2.70 17.45 9.97
N LYS A 32 -2.19 16.40 9.33
CA LYS A 32 -0.80 15.94 9.39
C LYS A 32 -0.09 16.22 8.07
N PHE A 33 1.23 16.05 8.06
CA PHE A 33 2.05 16.34 6.89
C PHE A 33 2.41 15.06 6.16
N ALA A 34 2.35 15.11 4.82
CA ALA A 34 2.86 14.05 3.97
C ALA A 34 3.67 14.60 2.79
N SER A 35 4.72 13.89 2.42
CA SER A 35 5.49 14.11 1.19
C SER A 35 5.54 12.80 0.44
N LEU A 36 5.32 12.84 -0.87
CA LEU A 36 5.34 11.64 -1.71
C LEU A 36 6.17 11.84 -2.97
N VAL A 37 6.91 10.80 -3.35
CA VAL A 37 7.74 10.77 -4.54
C VAL A 37 7.51 9.45 -5.27
N PRO A 38 6.83 9.45 -6.43
CA PRO A 38 6.72 8.26 -7.26
C PRO A 38 8.02 8.02 -8.03
N PHE A 39 8.38 6.75 -8.23
CA PHE A 39 9.53 6.33 -9.00
C PHE A 39 9.16 5.15 -9.91
N PHE A 40 9.31 5.33 -11.22
CA PHE A 40 8.96 4.30 -12.20
C PHE A 40 9.99 4.32 -13.33
N GLY A 41 10.36 3.13 -13.80
CA GLY A 41 11.31 3.02 -14.92
C GLY A 41 10.66 3.24 -16.27
N SER A 42 11.52 3.26 -17.28
CA SER A 42 11.16 3.45 -18.69
C SER A 42 10.50 2.22 -19.35
N GLU A 43 10.36 1.10 -18.63
CA GLU A 43 9.81 -0.15 -19.17
C GLU A 43 8.29 -0.06 -19.39
N LYS A 44 7.79 -0.61 -20.50
CA LYS A 44 6.39 -0.40 -20.94
C LYS A 44 5.35 -1.34 -20.32
N ARG A 45 5.73 -2.51 -19.79
CA ARG A 45 4.80 -3.51 -19.21
C ARG A 45 5.44 -4.24 -18.04
N MET A 46 4.71 -4.42 -16.93
CA MET A 46 5.19 -5.07 -15.70
C MET A 46 6.54 -4.50 -15.22
N ALA A 47 6.76 -3.22 -15.48
CA ALA A 47 7.91 -2.49 -14.98
C ALA A 47 7.84 -2.46 -13.46
N PRO A 48 8.97 -2.62 -12.75
CA PRO A 48 9.04 -2.24 -11.35
C PRO A 48 8.55 -0.81 -11.17
N VAL A 49 7.70 -0.60 -10.16
CA VAL A 49 7.21 0.71 -9.76
C VAL A 49 7.40 0.82 -8.26
N GLU A 50 8.00 1.91 -7.83
CA GLU A 50 8.09 2.28 -6.43
C GLU A 50 7.41 3.63 -6.18
N ALA A 51 6.96 3.84 -4.96
CA ALA A 51 6.57 5.14 -4.47
C ALA A 51 7.04 5.27 -3.02
N TYR A 52 7.48 6.46 -2.69
CA TYR A 52 8.00 6.80 -1.38
C TYR A 52 7.05 7.78 -0.72
N VAL A 53 6.64 7.50 0.50
CA VAL A 53 5.78 8.39 1.28
C VAL A 53 6.43 8.65 2.61
N ARG A 54 6.47 9.91 3.03
CA ARG A 54 6.82 10.34 4.37
C ARG A 54 5.58 10.90 5.00
N ALA A 55 5.28 10.46 6.22
CA ALA A 55 4.09 10.84 6.96
C ALA A 55 4.53 11.30 8.35
N SER A 56 4.09 12.48 8.81
CA SER A 56 4.65 13.14 9.98
C SER A 56 3.64 14.05 10.68
N ASP A 57 3.79 14.21 12.00
CA ASP A 57 3.10 15.22 12.81
C ASP A 57 3.68 16.64 12.63
N GLN A 58 4.80 16.76 11.92
CA GLN A 58 5.48 18.02 11.60
C GLN A 58 5.84 18.16 10.12
N GLU A 59 6.12 19.38 9.67
CA GLU A 59 6.52 19.71 8.30
C GLU A 59 7.68 18.82 7.80
N ILE A 60 7.58 18.41 6.53
CA ILE A 60 8.56 17.55 5.86
C ILE A 60 9.23 18.35 4.76
N TYR A 61 10.55 18.54 4.87
CA TYR A 61 11.34 19.24 3.85
C TYR A 61 12.13 18.28 2.95
N GLU A 62 12.25 17.00 3.32
CA GLU A 62 13.01 16.05 2.52
C GLU A 62 12.26 15.64 1.26
N VAL A 63 13.02 15.61 0.16
CA VAL A 63 12.56 15.17 -1.16
C VAL A 63 13.46 14.03 -1.62
N GLY A 64 12.86 13.05 -2.29
CA GLY A 64 13.56 11.92 -2.87
C GLY A 64 13.20 10.57 -2.24
N GLU A 65 14.02 9.58 -2.51
CA GLU A 65 13.81 8.18 -2.11
C GLU A 65 13.79 8.01 -0.59
N VAL A 66 13.03 7.03 -0.10
CA VAL A 66 13.12 6.58 1.30
C VAL A 66 14.18 5.48 1.38
N ILE A 67 15.34 5.84 1.91
CA ILE A 67 16.47 4.91 2.11
C ILE A 67 16.22 4.00 3.33
N TYR A 68 15.62 4.55 4.38
CA TYR A 68 15.38 3.84 5.65
C TYR A 68 13.88 3.81 5.97
N PRO A 69 13.12 2.83 5.42
CA PRO A 69 11.69 2.70 5.66
C PRO A 69 11.38 2.15 7.06
N ASP A 70 10.33 2.69 7.66
CA ASP A 70 9.61 2.15 8.83
C ASP A 70 8.53 1.17 8.36
N ILE A 71 8.03 1.33 7.13
CA ILE A 71 6.98 0.51 6.54
C ILE A 71 7.31 0.18 5.09
N ILE A 72 7.11 -1.08 4.68
CA ILE A 72 7.17 -1.52 3.30
C ILE A 72 5.85 -2.15 2.87
N LEU A 73 5.30 -1.69 1.76
CA LEU A 73 4.16 -2.33 1.10
C LEU A 73 4.63 -3.00 -0.19
N ILE A 74 4.32 -4.27 -0.38
CA ILE A 74 4.67 -5.05 -1.57
C ILE A 74 3.41 -5.51 -2.27
N TYR A 75 3.15 -4.96 -3.45
CA TYR A 75 1.90 -5.17 -4.18
C TYR A 75 1.91 -6.42 -5.07
N HIS A 76 3.06 -7.08 -5.25
CA HIS A 76 3.18 -8.31 -6.03
C HIS A 76 4.31 -9.21 -5.53
N SER A 77 4.07 -10.51 -5.49
CA SER A 77 5.06 -11.53 -5.09
C SER A 77 6.36 -11.51 -5.90
N GLN A 78 6.34 -11.05 -7.16
CA GLN A 78 7.55 -10.91 -8.00
C GLN A 78 8.54 -9.84 -7.53
N VAL A 79 8.10 -8.88 -6.70
CA VAL A 79 9.03 -7.94 -6.04
C VAL A 79 10.01 -8.72 -5.17
N VAL A 80 9.51 -9.71 -4.42
CA VAL A 80 10.31 -10.57 -3.55
C VAL A 80 11.00 -11.67 -4.37
N THR A 81 10.22 -12.45 -5.11
CA THR A 81 10.71 -13.70 -5.73
C THR A 81 11.59 -13.51 -6.97
N HIS A 82 11.40 -12.42 -7.73
CA HIS A 82 12.11 -12.17 -8.99
C HIS A 82 12.93 -10.87 -8.97
N GLY A 83 12.97 -10.19 -7.82
CA GLY A 83 13.63 -8.90 -7.67
C GLY A 83 13.11 -7.82 -8.60
N LYS A 84 11.80 -7.82 -8.90
CA LYS A 84 11.14 -6.79 -9.72
C LYS A 84 10.93 -5.51 -8.92
N SER A 85 12.03 -4.92 -8.46
CA SER A 85 12.12 -3.75 -7.60
C SER A 85 13.40 -2.98 -7.91
N TYR A 86 13.40 -1.64 -7.72
CA TYR A 86 14.65 -0.87 -7.81
C TYR A 86 15.51 -1.03 -6.56
N THR A 87 14.88 -1.43 -5.46
CA THR A 87 15.56 -1.70 -4.20
C THR A 87 15.54 -3.20 -3.90
N MET A 88 16.71 -3.86 -3.94
CA MET A 88 16.89 -5.29 -3.67
C MET A 88 18.07 -5.59 -2.73
N PRO A 89 17.94 -6.52 -1.75
CA PRO A 89 16.71 -7.25 -1.38
C PRO A 89 15.57 -6.31 -0.95
N PHE A 90 14.32 -6.80 -0.99
CA PHE A 90 13.14 -5.93 -0.85
C PHE A 90 13.05 -5.23 0.51
N TYR A 91 13.78 -5.69 1.53
CA TYR A 91 13.94 -5.09 2.86
C TYR A 91 15.23 -4.26 3.02
N THR A 92 15.90 -3.87 1.93
CA THR A 92 17.11 -3.04 2.02
C THR A 92 16.81 -1.74 2.74
N GLY A 93 17.63 -1.42 3.74
CA GLY A 93 17.51 -0.22 4.58
C GLY A 93 16.41 -0.29 5.64
N LEU A 94 15.71 -1.43 5.79
CA LEU A 94 14.64 -1.58 6.77
C LEU A 94 15.13 -1.28 8.20
N LYS A 95 14.37 -0.43 8.90
CA LYS A 95 14.66 -0.11 10.29
C LYS A 95 14.24 -1.27 11.23
N PRO A 96 14.80 -1.34 12.45
CA PRO A 96 14.30 -2.26 13.47
C PRO A 96 12.83 -2.00 13.81
N ASN A 97 12.07 -3.04 14.15
CA ASN A 97 10.64 -2.97 14.49
C ASN A 97 9.75 -2.43 13.36
N ALA A 98 10.21 -2.54 12.11
CA ALA A 98 9.47 -2.07 10.95
C ALA A 98 8.35 -3.06 10.55
N LEU A 99 7.38 -2.55 9.79
CA LEU A 99 6.25 -3.31 9.28
C LEU A 99 6.42 -3.59 7.78
N ILE A 100 6.17 -4.83 7.35
CA ILE A 100 6.10 -5.21 5.94
C ILE A 100 4.73 -5.84 5.66
N ILE A 101 4.05 -5.39 4.62
CA ILE A 101 2.79 -5.97 4.16
C ILE A 101 2.98 -6.45 2.72
N ILE A 102 2.69 -7.72 2.45
CA ILE A 102 2.95 -8.37 1.17
C ILE A 102 1.65 -8.97 0.61
N ASN A 103 1.26 -8.51 -0.58
CA ASN A 103 0.22 -9.12 -1.39
C ASN A 103 0.75 -10.42 -2.03
N THR A 104 0.29 -11.56 -1.54
CA THR A 104 0.66 -12.88 -2.05
C THR A 104 -0.32 -13.96 -1.61
N ASP A 105 -0.55 -14.93 -2.48
CA ASP A 105 -1.35 -16.13 -2.23
C ASP A 105 -0.54 -17.30 -1.66
N PHE A 106 0.80 -17.23 -1.73
CA PHE A 106 1.73 -18.20 -1.16
C PHE A 106 2.82 -17.52 -0.30
N ASP A 107 3.57 -18.31 0.45
CA ASP A 107 4.70 -17.79 1.23
C ASP A 107 5.87 -17.46 0.31
N VAL A 108 6.26 -16.19 0.25
CA VAL A 108 7.33 -15.70 -0.64
C VAL A 108 8.68 -15.58 0.05
N LEU A 109 8.75 -15.76 1.36
CA LEU A 109 9.97 -15.55 2.14
C LEU A 109 10.83 -16.82 2.10
N SER A 110 12.13 -16.63 1.84
CA SER A 110 13.12 -17.69 2.05
C SER A 110 13.54 -17.77 3.51
N GLU A 111 14.21 -18.87 3.90
CA GLU A 111 14.78 -19.01 5.25
C GLU A 111 15.76 -17.86 5.58
N GLU A 112 16.54 -17.41 4.59
CA GLU A 112 17.46 -16.28 4.76
C GLU A 112 16.71 -14.96 5.00
N ASP A 113 15.62 -14.72 4.28
CA ASP A 113 14.78 -13.54 4.50
C ASP A 113 14.20 -13.55 5.91
N CYS A 114 13.65 -14.67 6.36
CA CYS A 114 13.11 -14.83 7.71
C CYS A 114 14.16 -14.51 8.77
N MET A 115 15.38 -15.06 8.65
CA MET A 115 16.47 -14.78 9.59
C MET A 115 16.82 -13.29 9.69
N VAL A 116 16.87 -12.58 8.57
CA VAL A 116 17.17 -11.13 8.54
C VAL A 116 16.03 -10.33 9.18
N LEU A 117 14.78 -10.66 8.83
CA LEU A 117 13.59 -9.97 9.31
C LEU A 117 13.38 -10.17 10.81
N GLU A 118 13.57 -11.39 11.31
CA GLU A 118 13.52 -11.70 12.75
C GLU A 118 14.61 -10.96 13.53
N LYS A 119 15.84 -10.89 12.98
CA LYS A 119 16.93 -10.13 13.61
C LYS A 119 16.63 -8.63 13.72
N LEU A 120 15.87 -8.08 12.76
CA LEU A 120 15.40 -6.70 12.80
C LEU A 120 14.15 -6.53 13.67
N ASN A 121 13.61 -7.60 14.25
CA ASN A 121 12.31 -7.61 14.92
C ASN A 121 11.21 -7.03 14.03
N ALA A 122 11.27 -7.27 12.71
CA ALA A 122 10.34 -6.73 11.75
C ALA A 122 9.07 -7.60 11.69
N THR A 123 7.90 -6.96 11.74
CA THR A 123 6.63 -7.65 11.56
C THR A 123 6.30 -7.73 10.06
N VAL A 124 6.00 -8.93 9.56
CA VAL A 124 5.64 -9.20 8.18
C VAL A 124 4.26 -9.82 8.11
N VAL A 125 3.37 -9.22 7.32
CA VAL A 125 2.01 -9.69 7.09
C VAL A 125 1.88 -10.09 5.62
N GLN A 126 1.64 -11.37 5.36
CA GLN A 126 1.38 -11.91 4.03
C GLN A 126 -0.11 -12.25 3.88
N PHE A 127 -0.76 -11.74 2.84
CA PHE A 127 -2.16 -12.06 2.55
C PHE A 127 -2.50 -11.86 1.06
N ASP A 128 -3.54 -12.54 0.59
CA ASP A 128 -4.00 -12.40 -0.79
C ASP A 128 -4.97 -11.22 -0.93
N ALA A 129 -4.40 -10.01 -1.02
CA ALA A 129 -5.14 -8.77 -1.20
C ALA A 129 -5.93 -8.74 -2.52
N THR A 130 -5.44 -9.47 -3.53
CA THR A 130 -6.08 -9.56 -4.85
C THR A 130 -7.35 -10.41 -4.78
N ALA A 131 -7.29 -11.58 -4.15
CA ALA A 131 -8.47 -12.40 -3.90
C ALA A 131 -9.49 -11.67 -3.02
N LEU A 132 -9.03 -10.93 -2.00
CA LEU A 132 -9.90 -10.08 -1.17
C LEU A 132 -10.68 -9.08 -2.02
N ALA A 133 -9.97 -8.32 -2.86
CA ALA A 133 -10.55 -7.32 -3.74
C ALA A 133 -11.53 -7.94 -4.76
N MET A 134 -11.19 -9.11 -5.31
CA MET A 134 -12.08 -9.84 -6.21
C MET A 134 -13.35 -10.34 -5.51
N LYS A 135 -13.23 -10.83 -4.27
CA LYS A 135 -14.35 -11.35 -3.47
C LYS A 135 -15.33 -10.25 -3.05
N VAL A 136 -14.82 -9.09 -2.64
CA VAL A 136 -15.63 -7.98 -2.10
C VAL A 136 -16.13 -7.04 -3.20
N ALA A 137 -15.23 -6.57 -4.08
CA ALA A 137 -15.53 -5.55 -5.09
C ALA A 137 -15.68 -6.12 -6.52
N GLY A 138 -15.47 -7.42 -6.75
CA GLY A 138 -15.57 -8.03 -8.07
C GLY A 138 -14.49 -7.55 -9.06
N THR A 139 -13.38 -7.01 -8.56
CA THR A 139 -12.34 -6.41 -9.39
C THR A 139 -10.97 -6.38 -8.73
N GLU A 140 -9.93 -6.79 -9.45
CA GLU A 140 -8.52 -6.71 -9.00
C GLU A 140 -8.03 -5.25 -8.91
N LEU A 141 -8.75 -4.31 -9.52
CA LEU A 141 -8.44 -2.89 -9.42
C LEU A 141 -8.53 -2.36 -7.98
N ALA A 142 -9.26 -3.05 -7.09
CA ALA A 142 -9.37 -2.70 -5.68
C ALA A 142 -8.29 -3.37 -4.79
N THR A 143 -7.32 -4.09 -5.36
CA THR A 143 -6.19 -4.66 -4.60
C THR A 143 -5.42 -3.57 -3.82
N ASN A 144 -5.30 -2.39 -4.39
CA ASN A 144 -4.68 -1.25 -3.71
C ASN A 144 -5.45 -0.79 -2.48
N MET A 145 -6.79 -0.88 -2.52
CA MET A 145 -7.65 -0.58 -1.38
C MET A 145 -7.48 -1.62 -0.26
N ALA A 146 -7.34 -2.90 -0.61
CA ALA A 146 -7.07 -3.95 0.37
C ALA A 146 -5.70 -3.72 1.04
N MET A 147 -4.65 -3.49 0.25
CA MET A 147 -3.30 -3.20 0.79
C MET A 147 -3.28 -1.96 1.69
N MET A 148 -3.97 -0.90 1.29
CA MET A 148 -4.11 0.32 2.09
C MET A 148 -4.94 0.09 3.36
N GLY A 149 -6.02 -0.71 3.26
CA GLY A 149 -6.82 -1.12 4.41
C GLY A 149 -5.99 -1.86 5.44
N MET A 150 -5.13 -2.80 5.02
CA MET A 150 -4.21 -3.47 5.93
C MET A 150 -3.25 -2.49 6.61
N LEU A 151 -2.65 -1.57 5.84
CA LEU A 151 -1.75 -0.55 6.39
C LEU A 151 -2.44 0.29 7.48
N PHE A 152 -3.58 0.90 7.17
CA PHE A 152 -4.27 1.77 8.12
C PHE A 152 -4.91 0.99 9.26
N GLY A 153 -5.36 -0.24 9.00
CA GLY A 153 -5.88 -1.15 10.01
C GLY A 153 -4.84 -1.49 11.07
N LEU A 154 -3.59 -1.75 10.68
CA LEU A 154 -2.51 -2.08 11.61
C LEU A 154 -1.94 -0.84 12.31
N THR A 155 -1.72 0.24 11.55
CA THR A 155 -0.97 1.41 12.05
C THR A 155 -1.85 2.46 12.71
N LYS A 156 -3.16 2.47 12.41
CA LYS A 156 -4.14 3.46 12.89
C LYS A 156 -3.66 4.92 12.72
N LEU A 157 -2.88 5.22 11.68
CA LEU A 157 -2.27 6.56 11.45
C LEU A 157 -3.31 7.67 11.30
N VAL A 158 -4.48 7.34 10.76
CA VAL A 158 -5.59 8.24 10.43
C VAL A 158 -6.91 7.53 10.72
N THR A 159 -8.01 8.28 10.76
CA THR A 159 -9.35 7.70 10.97
C THR A 159 -9.96 7.20 9.65
N THR A 160 -10.98 6.35 9.75
CA THR A 160 -11.76 5.90 8.59
C THR A 160 -12.36 7.07 7.81
N ASP A 161 -12.82 8.12 8.50
CA ASP A 161 -13.37 9.32 7.85
C ASP A 161 -12.31 10.02 7.00
N ASN A 162 -11.07 10.15 7.49
CA ASN A 162 -9.98 10.74 6.71
C ASN A 162 -9.68 9.93 5.43
N ILE A 163 -9.77 8.60 5.53
CA ILE A 163 -9.56 7.68 4.41
C ILE A 163 -10.70 7.81 3.40
N GLU A 164 -11.96 7.82 3.84
CA GLU A 164 -13.11 7.96 2.95
C GLU A 164 -13.04 9.25 2.14
N VAL A 165 -12.72 10.38 2.80
CA VAL A 165 -12.55 11.67 2.12
C VAL A 165 -11.45 11.58 1.06
N ALA A 166 -10.28 11.01 1.38
CA ALA A 166 -9.19 10.85 0.43
C ALA A 166 -9.54 9.95 -0.76
N VAL A 167 -10.26 8.85 -0.53
CA VAL A 167 -10.75 7.95 -1.60
C VAL A 167 -11.79 8.67 -2.46
N ARG A 168 -12.74 9.38 -1.84
CA ARG A 168 -13.74 10.20 -2.53
C ARG A 168 -13.06 11.24 -3.41
N GLU A 169 -12.07 11.99 -2.91
CA GLU A 169 -11.33 12.97 -3.70
C GLU A 169 -10.59 12.35 -4.89
N ARG A 170 -9.96 11.18 -4.70
CA ARG A 170 -9.23 10.51 -5.78
C ARG A 170 -10.12 10.05 -6.93
N PHE A 171 -11.30 9.51 -6.63
CA PHE A 171 -12.17 8.87 -7.64
C PHE A 171 -13.36 9.73 -8.09
N LEU A 172 -13.79 10.67 -7.25
CA LEU A 172 -14.94 11.54 -7.52
C LEU A 172 -14.52 13.00 -7.75
N GLY A 173 -13.33 13.39 -7.30
CA GLY A 173 -12.75 14.71 -7.57
C GLY A 173 -12.35 14.89 -9.03
N ASN A 174 -12.25 16.15 -9.44
CA ASN A 174 -11.91 16.54 -10.82
C ASN A 174 -10.39 16.66 -11.05
N SER A 175 -9.56 16.26 -10.07
CA SER A 175 -8.24 16.89 -9.89
C SER A 175 -7.04 16.03 -10.24
N PHE A 176 -7.18 14.70 -10.39
CA PHE A 176 -5.99 13.83 -10.42
C PHE A 176 -6.01 12.76 -11.52
N VAL A 177 -5.09 12.93 -12.49
CA VAL A 177 -4.70 11.93 -13.47
C VAL A 177 -3.19 11.71 -13.32
N ALA A 178 -2.78 10.59 -12.73
CA ALA A 178 -1.36 10.31 -12.41
C ALA A 178 -0.48 10.12 -13.66
N SER A 179 -1.07 9.60 -14.74
CA SER A 179 -0.47 9.37 -16.06
C SER A 179 -1.54 9.01 -17.10
N GLY A 180 -1.17 8.92 -18.38
CA GLY A 180 -2.08 8.39 -19.42
C GLY A 180 -2.58 6.96 -19.15
N GLY A 181 -1.82 6.15 -18.39
CA GLY A 181 -2.25 4.82 -17.96
C GLY A 181 -3.34 4.86 -16.89
N THR A 182 -3.25 5.77 -15.91
CA THR A 182 -4.34 5.97 -14.95
C THR A 182 -5.57 6.55 -15.63
N ALA A 183 -5.45 7.43 -16.64
CA ALA A 183 -6.60 7.93 -17.37
C ALA A 183 -7.39 6.80 -18.08
N ALA A 184 -6.68 5.82 -18.65
CA ALA A 184 -7.29 4.66 -19.28
C ALA A 184 -7.96 3.72 -18.25
N LEU A 185 -7.33 3.54 -17.08
CA LEU A 185 -7.94 2.81 -15.96
C LEU A 185 -9.17 3.54 -15.41
N ASP A 186 -9.09 4.84 -15.20
CA ASP A 186 -10.20 5.69 -14.71
C ASP A 186 -11.38 5.57 -15.69
N SER A 187 -11.11 5.59 -17.01
CA SER A 187 -12.12 5.34 -18.05
C SER A 187 -12.71 3.93 -18.05
N ALA A 188 -11.94 2.90 -17.66
CA ALA A 188 -12.43 1.52 -17.52
C ALA A 188 -13.28 1.36 -16.25
N ILE A 189 -12.90 2.04 -15.18
CA ILE A 189 -13.62 2.09 -13.92
C ILE A 189 -14.99 2.77 -14.10
N GLU A 190 -15.04 3.92 -14.77
CA GLU A 190 -16.30 4.62 -15.09
C GLU A 190 -17.25 3.76 -15.94
N LYS A 191 -16.72 2.87 -16.78
CA LYS A 191 -17.53 1.91 -17.57
C LYS A 191 -18.05 0.74 -16.74
N LYS A 192 -17.31 0.29 -15.72
CA LYS A 192 -17.65 -0.88 -14.89
C LYS A 192 -18.65 -0.53 -13.77
N PHE A 193 -18.57 0.68 -13.22
CA PHE A 193 -19.51 1.16 -12.19
C PHE A 193 -20.52 2.15 -12.78
N LYS A 194 -21.80 1.77 -12.81
CA LYS A 194 -22.88 2.60 -13.41
C LYS A 194 -23.11 3.92 -12.68
N LYS A 195 -22.64 4.05 -11.44
CA LYS A 195 -22.63 5.29 -10.66
C LYS A 195 -21.33 5.40 -9.87
N LYS A 196 -20.70 6.57 -9.93
CA LYS A 196 -19.52 7.00 -9.17
C LYS A 196 -19.59 6.64 -7.67
N GLU A 197 -20.76 6.72 -7.04
CA GLU A 197 -20.96 6.33 -5.63
C GLU A 197 -20.78 4.81 -5.37
N GLN A 198 -21.11 3.95 -6.34
CA GLN A 198 -20.93 2.49 -6.19
C GLN A 198 -19.46 2.10 -6.18
N LEU A 199 -18.62 2.83 -6.93
CA LEU A 199 -17.18 2.64 -6.91
C LEU A 199 -16.60 3.02 -5.54
N LEU A 200 -17.02 4.17 -5.00
CA LEU A 200 -16.59 4.60 -3.68
C LEU A 200 -16.99 3.55 -2.63
N GLN A 201 -18.26 3.12 -2.65
CA GLN A 201 -18.73 2.10 -1.72
C GLN A 201 -17.92 0.80 -1.83
N ALA A 202 -17.71 0.28 -3.04
CA ALA A 202 -16.94 -0.95 -3.23
C ALA A 202 -15.48 -0.83 -2.74
N ASN A 203 -14.85 0.32 -2.94
CA ASN A 203 -13.51 0.58 -2.41
C ASN A 203 -13.50 0.65 -0.88
N MET A 204 -14.49 1.31 -0.29
CA MET A 204 -14.62 1.42 1.16
C MET A 204 -14.93 0.05 1.80
N ASP A 205 -15.79 -0.76 1.19
CA ASP A 205 -16.10 -2.11 1.65
C ASP A 205 -14.85 -3.01 1.70
N VAL A 206 -13.97 -2.88 0.69
CA VAL A 206 -12.67 -3.58 0.68
C VAL A 206 -11.77 -3.10 1.82
N ILE A 207 -11.69 -1.79 2.05
CA ILE A 207 -10.88 -1.20 3.14
C ILE A 207 -11.38 -1.70 4.51
N THR A 208 -12.69 -1.59 4.77
CA THR A 208 -13.28 -1.99 6.05
C THR A 208 -13.16 -3.49 6.28
N THR A 209 -13.39 -4.31 5.26
CA THR A 209 -13.18 -5.76 5.35
C THR A 209 -11.72 -6.08 5.70
N THR A 210 -10.78 -5.29 5.19
CA THR A 210 -9.36 -5.49 5.51
C THR A 210 -9.00 -5.02 6.92
N PHE A 211 -9.74 -4.06 7.51
CA PHE A 211 -9.58 -3.72 8.93
C PHE A 211 -9.91 -4.90 9.84
N ASP A 212 -10.97 -5.66 9.54
CA ASP A 212 -11.32 -6.86 10.30
C ASP A 212 -10.22 -7.94 10.23
N LEU A 213 -9.47 -8.00 9.11
CA LEU A 213 -8.29 -8.85 9.00
C LEU A 213 -7.10 -8.29 9.78
N ALA A 214 -6.88 -6.98 9.72
CA ALA A 214 -5.79 -6.31 10.43
C ALA A 214 -5.92 -6.47 11.95
N ASP A 215 -7.14 -6.43 12.49
CA ASP A 215 -7.41 -6.59 13.93
C ASP A 215 -7.08 -8.01 14.44
N GLN A 216 -6.84 -8.98 13.55
CA GLN A 216 -6.35 -10.32 13.90
C GLN A 216 -4.82 -10.41 14.04
N VAL A 217 -4.09 -9.36 13.65
CA VAL A 217 -2.63 -9.32 13.67
C VAL A 217 -2.16 -8.52 14.88
N ASP A 218 -1.40 -9.16 15.75
CA ASP A 218 -0.73 -8.47 16.86
C ASP A 218 0.67 -7.98 16.43
N ILE A 219 0.76 -6.72 15.98
CA ILE A 219 2.04 -6.08 15.61
C ILE A 219 2.93 -5.77 16.83
N THR A 220 2.43 -5.98 18.06
CA THR A 220 3.21 -5.85 19.30
C THR A 220 3.61 -7.20 19.89
N GLY A 221 3.16 -8.30 19.28
CA GLY A 221 3.38 -9.65 19.73
C GLY A 221 4.74 -10.23 19.32
N ASN A 222 4.97 -11.48 19.71
CA ASN A 222 6.19 -12.22 19.39
C ASN A 222 6.14 -12.89 18.01
N GLU A 223 4.96 -13.02 17.40
CA GLU A 223 4.81 -13.61 16.06
C GLU A 223 5.13 -12.56 15.01
N LEU A 224 6.36 -12.61 14.50
CA LEU A 224 6.87 -11.61 13.56
C LEU A 224 6.44 -11.86 12.12
N ILE A 225 6.15 -13.10 11.72
CA ILE A 225 5.76 -13.42 10.33
C ILE A 225 4.39 -14.08 10.36
N VAL A 226 3.38 -13.32 9.93
CA VAL A 226 1.98 -13.71 9.96
C VAL A 226 1.46 -13.91 8.55
N ARG A 227 0.74 -15.01 8.31
CA ARG A 227 0.05 -15.26 7.04
C ARG A 227 -1.45 -15.37 7.25
N LEU A 228 -2.20 -14.44 6.67
CA LEU A 228 -3.65 -14.40 6.76
C LEU A 228 -4.28 -15.17 5.59
N LYS A 229 -5.40 -15.84 5.88
CA LYS A 229 -6.23 -16.51 4.89
C LYS A 229 -7.45 -15.63 4.59
N VAL A 230 -7.76 -15.47 3.31
CA VAL A 230 -8.82 -14.59 2.78
C VAL A 230 -9.91 -15.40 2.07
#